data_AF-A0A970B0H0-F1
#
_entry.id   AF-A0A970B0H0-F1
#
_cell.length_a   1.000
_cell.length_b   1.000
_cell.length_c   1.000
_cell.angle_alpha   90.00
_cell.angle_beta   90.00
_cell.angle_gamma   90.00
#
_symmetry.space_group_name_H-M   'P 1'
#
loop_
_entity.id
_entity.type
_entity.pdbx_description
1 polymer ?
#
loop_
_entity_poly.entity_id
_entity_poly.type
_entity_poly.pdbx_seq_one_letter_code
_entity_poly.pdbx_strand_id
1 'polypeptide(L)'
;YLINKSETEIREDLEKSHKDFLRELSFKPKYFSYPFGEYSSTFKKIVKEFNYELAFGQHSGVIDKSKDLFELPRYPVNENYGKPERFLTLLNTKPFPFKSFKPENKFITKSENPPKIEIEFFKEISNLEKINCFANDGGEWNKKKISYIEKNWIKINLDKKFTTRTGRINCSLLDKDNQWRWLGFQFVIDGN
;
A
#
# COMPACT_ATOMS: atom_id res chain seq x y z
N TYR A 1 11.30 -12.39 -8.03
CA TYR A 1 9.94 -11.81 -7.97
C TYR A 1 9.72 -10.91 -9.16
N LEU A 2 8.47 -10.75 -9.64
CA LEU A 2 8.16 -9.97 -10.84
C LEU A 2 8.61 -8.50 -10.71
N ILE A 3 8.55 -7.92 -9.51
CA ILE A 3 9.04 -6.57 -9.21
C ILE A 3 10.56 -6.38 -9.45
N ASN A 4 11.35 -7.46 -9.42
CA ASN A 4 12.80 -7.41 -9.64
C ASN A 4 13.19 -7.69 -11.10
N LYS A 5 12.21 -7.93 -11.98
CA LYS A 5 12.44 -8.20 -13.40
C LYS A 5 12.64 -6.91 -14.17
N SER A 6 13.34 -7.00 -15.30
CA SER A 6 13.46 -5.87 -16.23
C SER A 6 12.09 -5.47 -16.80
N GLU A 7 11.97 -4.25 -17.29
CA GLU A 7 10.72 -3.80 -17.93
C GLU A 7 10.30 -4.74 -19.06
N THR A 8 11.25 -5.21 -19.88
CA THR A 8 11.00 -6.14 -20.97
C THR A 8 10.42 -7.46 -20.46
N GLU A 9 11.05 -8.07 -19.45
CA GLU A 9 10.56 -9.33 -18.87
C GLU A 9 9.16 -9.17 -18.25
N ILE A 10 8.87 -8.03 -17.61
CA ILE A 10 7.52 -7.75 -17.07
C ILE A 10 6.50 -7.67 -18.21
N ARG A 11 6.82 -6.97 -19.30
CA ARG A 11 5.92 -6.85 -20.46
C ARG A 11 5.66 -8.20 -21.11
N GLU A 12 6.71 -8.99 -21.31
CA GLU A 12 6.61 -10.34 -21.88
C GLU A 12 5.73 -11.26 -21.01
N ASP A 13 5.87 -11.19 -19.69
CA ASP A 13 5.02 -11.95 -18.74
C ASP A 13 3.54 -11.54 -18.86
N LEU A 14 3.25 -10.24 -18.92
CA LEU A 14 1.89 -9.73 -19.08
C LEU A 14 1.29 -10.06 -20.46
N GLU A 15 2.09 -10.00 -21.53
CA GLU A 15 1.65 -10.40 -22.87
C GLU A 15 1.30 -11.88 -22.94
N LYS A 16 2.15 -12.71 -22.34
CA LYS A 16 1.90 -14.15 -22.22
C LYS A 16 0.60 -14.41 -21.46
N SER A 17 0.43 -13.76 -20.31
CA SER A 17 -0.82 -13.84 -19.52
C SER A 17 -2.05 -13.47 -20.35
N HIS A 18 -2.02 -12.36 -21.09
CA HIS A 18 -3.12 -11.98 -21.99
C HIS A 18 -3.40 -13.02 -23.09
N LYS A 19 -2.36 -13.61 -23.68
CA LYS A 19 -2.52 -14.68 -24.68
C LYS A 19 -3.18 -15.92 -24.06
N ASP A 20 -2.77 -16.30 -22.86
CA ASP A 20 -3.35 -17.43 -22.13
C ASP A 20 -4.81 -17.16 -21.76
N PHE A 21 -5.14 -15.99 -21.21
CA PHE A 21 -6.52 -15.58 -20.91
C PHE A 21 -7.43 -15.58 -22.15
N LEU A 22 -6.94 -15.08 -23.29
CA LEU A 22 -7.71 -15.12 -24.53
C LEU A 22 -7.91 -16.54 -25.04
N ARG A 23 -6.88 -17.38 -24.99
CA ARG A 23 -6.94 -18.77 -25.46
C ARG A 23 -7.91 -19.61 -24.63
N GLU A 24 -7.83 -19.50 -23.31
CA GLU A 24 -8.58 -20.37 -22.39
C GLU A 24 -9.97 -19.82 -22.06
N LEU A 25 -10.13 -18.49 -22.01
CA LEU A 25 -11.33 -17.85 -21.47
C LEU A 25 -11.96 -16.80 -22.41
N SER A 26 -11.35 -16.53 -23.57
CA SER A 26 -11.87 -15.59 -24.58
C SER A 26 -12.08 -14.14 -24.09
N PHE A 27 -11.37 -13.72 -23.04
CA PHE A 27 -11.34 -12.32 -22.60
C PHE A 27 -9.93 -11.91 -22.15
N LYS A 28 -9.66 -10.60 -22.02
CA LYS A 28 -8.47 -10.09 -21.31
C LYS A 28 -8.88 -9.54 -19.95
N PRO A 29 -8.12 -9.83 -18.87
CA PRO A 29 -8.45 -9.33 -17.55
C PRO A 29 -8.42 -7.80 -17.52
N LYS A 30 -9.45 -7.19 -16.93
CA LYS A 30 -9.54 -5.73 -16.77
C LYS A 30 -8.77 -5.22 -15.57
N TYR A 31 -8.51 -6.09 -14.59
CA TYR A 31 -7.97 -5.73 -13.29
C TYR A 31 -6.69 -6.51 -13.02
N PHE A 32 -5.70 -5.84 -12.42
CA PHE A 32 -4.42 -6.44 -12.09
C PHE A 32 -4.26 -6.64 -10.58
N SER A 33 -3.53 -7.67 -10.17
CA SER A 33 -3.11 -7.86 -8.77
C SER A 33 -1.62 -8.09 -8.75
N TYR A 34 -0.86 -7.16 -8.16
CA TYR A 34 0.58 -7.33 -8.07
C TYR A 34 0.92 -8.57 -7.25
N PRO A 35 1.81 -9.46 -7.74
CA PRO A 35 2.30 -10.58 -6.95
C PRO A 35 2.85 -10.09 -5.61
N PHE A 36 2.40 -10.69 -4.51
CA PHE A 36 2.75 -10.29 -3.13
C PHE A 36 2.42 -8.82 -2.76
N GLY A 37 1.62 -8.14 -3.59
CA GLY A 37 1.34 -6.71 -3.46
C GLY A 37 2.55 -5.81 -3.69
N GLU A 38 3.57 -6.30 -4.39
CA GLU A 38 4.85 -5.62 -4.61
C GLU A 38 4.88 -4.90 -5.96
N TYR A 39 5.10 -3.58 -5.94
CA TYR A 39 5.13 -2.75 -7.14
C TYR A 39 6.10 -1.57 -7.01
N SER A 40 6.52 -1.03 -8.16
CA SER A 40 7.30 0.20 -8.30
C SER A 40 6.53 1.19 -9.18
N SER A 41 6.98 2.45 -9.23
CA SER A 41 6.43 3.43 -10.17
C SER A 41 6.51 2.95 -11.63
N THR A 42 7.62 2.31 -12.01
CA THR A 42 7.82 1.72 -13.34
C THR A 42 6.84 0.58 -13.60
N PHE A 43 6.70 -0.37 -12.66
CA PHE A 43 5.77 -1.49 -12.84
C PHE A 43 4.32 -0.98 -12.94
N LYS A 44 3.95 0.00 -12.11
CA LYS A 44 2.65 0.68 -12.19
C LYS A 44 2.40 1.32 -13.57
N LYS A 45 3.42 1.93 -14.16
CA LYS A 45 3.35 2.50 -15.53
C LYS A 45 3.10 1.42 -16.57
N ILE A 46 3.82 0.29 -16.51
CA ILE A 46 3.62 -0.84 -17.42
C ILE A 46 2.18 -1.38 -17.31
N VAL A 47 1.66 -1.56 -16.11
CA VAL A 47 0.28 -2.02 -15.90
C VAL A 47 -0.74 -1.07 -16.55
N LYS A 48 -0.54 0.24 -16.48
CA LYS A 48 -1.39 1.22 -17.18
C LYS A 48 -1.32 1.07 -18.71
N GLU A 49 -0.13 0.91 -19.26
CA GLU A 49 0.08 0.75 -20.70
C GLU A 49 -0.52 -0.56 -21.26
N PHE A 50 -0.68 -1.57 -20.41
CA PHE A 50 -1.35 -2.82 -20.75
C PHE A 50 -2.88 -2.75 -20.70
N ASN A 51 -3.45 -1.55 -20.55
CA ASN A 51 -4.89 -1.26 -20.53
C ASN A 51 -5.66 -1.93 -19.38
N TYR A 52 -4.98 -2.19 -18.25
CA TYR A 52 -5.70 -2.50 -17.01
C TYR A 52 -6.43 -1.24 -16.51
N GLU A 53 -7.64 -1.41 -16.00
CA GLU A 53 -8.48 -0.31 -15.47
C GLU A 53 -8.12 0.04 -14.01
N LEU A 54 -7.66 -0.95 -13.24
CA LEU A 54 -7.23 -0.81 -11.85
C LEU A 54 -6.27 -1.93 -11.45
N ALA A 55 -5.51 -1.71 -10.37
CA ALA A 55 -4.58 -2.69 -9.83
C ALA A 55 -4.57 -2.71 -8.30
N PHE A 56 -4.41 -3.89 -7.72
CA PHE A 56 -4.44 -4.10 -6.27
C PHE A 56 -3.07 -4.44 -5.68
N GLY A 57 -2.71 -3.74 -4.61
CA GLY A 57 -1.63 -4.13 -3.71
C GLY A 57 -2.07 -5.15 -2.65
N GLN A 58 -1.27 -5.26 -1.58
CA GLN A 58 -1.59 -6.05 -0.38
C GLN A 58 -1.39 -5.25 0.93
N HIS A 59 -1.34 -3.91 0.85
CA HIS A 59 -1.35 -3.08 2.04
C HIS A 59 -2.80 -2.92 2.54
N SER A 60 -2.97 -2.94 3.86
CA SER A 60 -4.28 -2.90 4.51
C SER A 60 -4.92 -1.52 4.43
N GLY A 61 -6.19 -1.44 4.03
CA GLY A 61 -6.92 -0.18 3.98
C GLY A 61 -8.27 -0.35 3.30
N VAL A 62 -9.13 0.66 3.47
CA VAL A 62 -10.43 0.72 2.80
C VAL A 62 -10.29 1.61 1.57
N ILE A 63 -10.85 1.16 0.44
CA ILE A 63 -10.83 1.88 -0.83
C ILE A 63 -11.77 3.10 -0.76
N ASP A 64 -11.28 4.24 -1.24
CA ASP A 64 -12.08 5.44 -1.47
C ASP A 64 -11.49 6.25 -2.64
N LYS A 65 -12.15 7.36 -2.98
CA LYS A 65 -11.79 8.22 -4.13
C LYS A 65 -10.41 8.86 -4.01
N SER A 66 -9.80 8.90 -2.83
CA SER A 66 -8.45 9.42 -2.63
C SER A 66 -7.34 8.45 -3.00
N LYS A 67 -7.66 7.17 -3.29
CA LYS A 67 -6.66 6.13 -3.55
C LYS A 67 -6.32 6.10 -5.04
N ASP A 68 -5.04 5.89 -5.36
CA ASP A 68 -4.62 5.67 -6.74
C ASP A 68 -5.15 4.30 -7.20
N LEU A 69 -5.89 4.32 -8.31
CA LEU A 69 -6.56 3.14 -8.89
C LEU A 69 -5.61 2.00 -9.22
N PHE A 70 -4.31 2.29 -9.36
CA PHE A 70 -3.29 1.29 -9.68
C PHE A 70 -2.46 0.86 -8.47
N GLU A 71 -2.91 1.18 -7.26
CA GLU A 71 -2.37 0.67 -6.00
C GLU A 71 -3.47 0.52 -4.94
N LEU A 72 -4.61 -0.05 -5.31
CA LEU A 72 -5.74 -0.19 -4.40
C LEU A 72 -5.41 -1.11 -3.21
N PRO A 73 -5.72 -0.69 -1.96
CA PRO A 73 -5.51 -1.50 -0.76
C PRO A 73 -6.42 -2.73 -0.72
N ARG A 74 -5.98 -3.76 0.01
CA ARG A 74 -6.80 -4.93 0.37
C ARG A 74 -6.43 -5.42 1.76
N TYR A 75 -7.40 -5.98 2.47
CA TYR A 75 -7.10 -6.72 3.70
C TYR A 75 -6.80 -8.19 3.38
N PRO A 76 -5.62 -8.70 3.75
CA PRO A 76 -5.40 -10.14 3.73
C PRO A 76 -6.25 -10.81 4.81
N VAL A 77 -7.03 -11.81 4.38
CA VAL A 77 -7.84 -12.70 5.23
C VAL A 77 -7.40 -14.13 4.92
N ASN A 78 -6.40 -14.61 5.66
CA ASN A 78 -5.85 -15.96 5.56
C ASN A 78 -5.48 -16.44 6.97
N GLU A 79 -5.31 -17.75 7.19
CA GLU A 79 -4.74 -18.37 8.41
C GLU A 79 -4.72 -17.48 9.68
N ASN A 80 -3.57 -16.88 10.00
CA ASN A 80 -3.33 -16.04 11.19
C ASN A 80 -4.17 -14.76 11.27
N TYR A 81 -4.74 -14.35 10.13
CA TYR A 81 -5.50 -13.14 9.88
C TYR A 81 -6.99 -13.45 9.58
N GLY A 82 -7.41 -14.72 9.61
CA GLY A 82 -8.75 -15.17 9.22
C GLY A 82 -9.77 -15.27 10.34
N LYS A 83 -9.41 -14.91 11.58
CA LYS A 83 -10.30 -15.02 12.74
C LYS A 83 -11.59 -14.20 12.53
N PRO A 84 -12.79 -14.77 12.80
CA PRO A 84 -14.07 -14.09 12.58
C PRO A 84 -14.16 -12.71 13.25
N GLU A 85 -13.61 -12.56 14.46
CA GLU A 85 -13.64 -11.29 15.21
C GLU A 85 -12.82 -10.20 14.49
N ARG A 86 -11.67 -10.58 13.93
CA ARG A 86 -10.86 -9.67 13.10
C ARG A 86 -11.64 -9.31 11.85
N PHE A 87 -12.24 -10.30 11.17
CA PHE A 87 -13.01 -10.05 9.96
C PHE A 87 -14.16 -9.05 10.20
N LEU A 88 -14.92 -9.21 11.29
CA LEU A 88 -15.95 -8.24 11.70
C LEU A 88 -15.38 -6.85 11.98
N THR A 89 -14.20 -6.77 12.59
CA THR A 89 -13.49 -5.48 12.77
C THR A 89 -13.17 -4.84 11.42
N LEU A 90 -12.67 -5.61 10.44
CA LEU A 90 -12.32 -5.11 9.11
C LEU A 90 -13.54 -4.56 8.37
N LEU A 91 -14.69 -5.23 8.44
CA LEU A 91 -15.94 -4.77 7.83
C LEU A 91 -16.42 -3.43 8.39
N ASN A 92 -16.04 -3.09 9.63
CA ASN A 92 -16.40 -1.86 10.31
C ASN A 92 -15.32 -0.76 10.20
N THR A 93 -14.25 -0.98 9.43
CA THR A 93 -13.25 0.07 9.19
C THR A 93 -13.75 1.09 8.17
N LYS A 94 -13.37 2.35 8.37
CA LYS A 94 -13.65 3.46 7.46
C LYS A 94 -12.47 3.79 6.56
N PRO A 95 -12.73 4.36 5.38
CA PRO A 95 -11.68 4.99 4.60
C PRO A 95 -10.94 6.06 5.36
N PHE A 96 -9.64 6.14 5.12
CA PHE A 96 -8.79 7.20 5.62
C PHE A 96 -8.26 8.00 4.42
N PRO A 97 -9.02 9.00 3.95
CA PRO A 97 -8.67 9.72 2.73
C PRO A 97 -7.50 10.68 3.00
N PHE A 98 -6.58 10.75 2.04
CA PHE A 98 -5.40 11.61 2.08
C PHE A 98 -5.20 12.26 0.70
N LYS A 99 -4.54 13.41 0.67
CA LYS A 99 -4.23 14.16 -0.55
C LYS A 99 -2.98 13.64 -1.24
N SER A 100 -1.92 13.43 -0.46
CA SER A 100 -0.63 12.99 -0.98
C SER A 100 0.11 12.10 0.02
N PHE A 101 0.95 11.22 -0.51
CA PHE A 101 1.81 10.33 0.25
C PHE A 101 3.20 10.33 -0.35
N LYS A 102 4.23 10.46 0.49
CA LYS A 102 5.64 10.30 0.08
C LYS A 102 6.29 9.14 0.84
N PRO A 103 7.17 8.36 0.19
CA PRO A 103 7.51 8.46 -1.22
C PRO A 103 6.42 7.86 -2.13
N GLU A 104 6.31 8.38 -3.36
CA GLU A 104 5.38 7.86 -4.36
C GLU A 104 5.78 6.44 -4.80
N ASN A 105 7.06 6.24 -5.11
CA ASN A 105 7.60 4.93 -5.45
C ASN A 105 7.60 4.03 -4.21
N LYS A 106 7.05 2.82 -4.36
CA LYS A 106 7.04 1.81 -3.30
C LYS A 106 8.22 0.86 -3.34
N PHE A 107 9.07 0.95 -4.36
CA PHE A 107 10.35 0.26 -4.39
C PHE A 107 11.44 1.20 -3.84
N ILE A 108 11.99 0.86 -2.68
CA ILE A 108 12.95 1.67 -1.91
C ILE A 108 14.34 1.09 -2.12
N THR A 109 15.25 1.89 -2.69
CA THR A 109 16.65 1.48 -2.85
C THR A 109 17.40 1.44 -1.52
N LYS A 110 18.57 0.80 -1.48
CA LYS A 110 19.41 0.73 -0.28
C LYS A 110 19.79 2.11 0.28
N SER A 111 19.99 3.11 -0.58
CA SER A 111 20.31 4.49 -0.19
C SER A 111 19.10 5.27 0.31
N GLU A 112 17.88 4.88 -0.08
CA GLU A 112 16.63 5.47 0.36
C GLU A 112 16.05 4.82 1.62
N ASN A 113 16.65 3.74 2.15
CA ASN A 113 16.19 3.06 3.35
C ASN A 113 16.88 3.63 4.62
N PRO A 114 16.14 4.18 5.62
CA PRO A 114 14.69 4.24 5.70
C PRO A 114 14.10 5.42 4.90
N PRO A 115 12.94 5.23 4.23
CA PRO A 115 12.35 6.29 3.43
C PRO A 115 11.81 7.42 4.32
N LYS A 116 11.81 8.64 3.78
CA LYS A 116 11.13 9.77 4.41
C LYS A 116 9.63 9.66 4.12
N ILE A 117 8.85 9.31 5.14
CA ILE A 117 7.40 9.15 5.00
C ILE A 117 6.66 10.40 5.42
N GLU A 118 5.86 10.92 4.50
CA GLU A 118 4.99 12.07 4.72
C GLU A 118 3.60 11.77 4.19
N ILE A 119 2.58 12.22 4.92
CA ILE A 119 1.17 12.08 4.53
C ILE A 119 0.50 13.43 4.70
N GLU A 120 -0.02 13.99 3.61
CA GLU A 120 -0.88 15.15 3.65
C GLU A 120 -2.34 14.69 3.59
N PHE A 121 -3.12 15.02 4.62
CA PHE A 121 -4.54 14.71 4.70
C PHE A 121 -5.40 15.87 4.19
N PHE A 122 -6.64 15.54 3.86
CA PHE A 122 -7.69 16.54 3.64
C PHE A 122 -7.96 17.34 4.92
N LYS A 123 -8.27 18.63 4.81
CA LYS A 123 -8.43 19.53 5.97
C LYS A 123 -9.66 19.15 6.82
N GLU A 124 -10.59 18.43 6.22
CA GLU A 124 -11.83 17.90 6.78
C GLU A 124 -11.57 16.75 7.77
N ILE A 125 -10.39 16.14 7.75
CA ILE A 125 -10.00 15.13 8.73
C ILE A 125 -9.71 15.81 10.06
N SER A 126 -10.69 15.77 10.96
CA SER A 126 -10.55 16.24 12.34
C SER A 126 -9.80 15.24 13.23
N ASN A 127 -9.26 15.73 14.35
CA ASN A 127 -8.58 14.95 15.39
C ASN A 127 -7.31 14.23 14.93
N LEU A 128 -6.62 14.76 13.91
CA LEU A 128 -5.39 14.15 13.40
C LEU A 128 -4.31 14.02 14.48
N GLU A 129 -4.34 14.85 15.53
CA GLU A 129 -3.47 14.74 16.70
C GLU A 129 -3.56 13.39 17.43
N LYS A 130 -4.66 12.64 17.24
CA LYS A 130 -4.89 11.31 17.82
C LYS A 130 -4.50 10.15 16.91
N ILE A 131 -3.94 10.43 15.73
CA ILE A 131 -3.52 9.39 14.79
C ILE A 131 -2.44 8.50 15.43
N ASN A 132 -2.57 7.20 15.24
CA ASN A 132 -1.58 6.21 15.65
C ASN A 132 -1.01 5.52 14.42
N CYS A 133 0.31 5.59 14.25
CA CYS A 133 1.02 4.90 13.18
C CYS A 133 1.98 3.87 13.77
N PHE A 134 2.06 2.72 13.12
CA PHE A 134 2.97 1.62 13.42
C PHE A 134 3.74 1.28 12.15
N ALA A 135 4.98 0.85 12.31
CA ALA A 135 5.80 0.37 11.20
C ALA A 135 6.66 -0.80 11.66
N ASN A 136 7.16 -1.59 10.70
CA ASN A 136 8.05 -2.73 10.96
C ASN A 136 9.54 -2.42 10.67
N ASP A 137 9.96 -1.16 10.76
CA ASP A 137 11.39 -0.82 10.64
C ASP A 137 12.20 -1.50 11.74
N GLY A 138 13.37 -2.02 11.39
CA GLY A 138 14.13 -2.93 12.25
C GLY A 138 13.64 -4.38 12.28
N GLY A 139 12.53 -4.71 11.59
CA GLY A 139 12.02 -6.07 11.41
C GLY A 139 10.84 -6.43 12.32
N GLU A 140 10.49 -5.57 13.26
CA GLU A 140 9.42 -5.80 14.23
C GLU A 140 8.46 -4.61 14.25
N TRP A 141 7.17 -4.87 14.50
CA TRP A 141 6.17 -3.82 14.57
C TRP A 141 6.29 -3.00 15.84
N ASN A 142 6.45 -1.68 15.70
CA ASN A 142 6.37 -0.77 16.83
C ASN A 142 5.68 0.55 16.47
N LYS A 143 5.14 1.21 17.50
CA LYS A 143 4.50 2.52 17.36
C LYS A 143 5.55 3.57 16.97
N LYS A 144 5.20 4.42 16.00
CA LYS A 144 6.08 5.46 15.46
C LYS A 144 5.77 6.82 16.07
N LYS A 145 6.81 7.64 16.23
CA LYS A 145 6.66 9.06 16.55
C LYS A 145 6.21 9.82 15.30
N ILE A 146 5.32 10.78 15.50
CA ILE A 146 4.73 11.57 14.43
C ILE A 146 5.09 13.04 14.64
N SER A 147 5.61 13.67 13.60
CA SER A 147 5.90 15.11 13.57
C SER A 147 4.91 15.79 12.63
N TYR A 148 4.49 17.01 12.96
CA TYR A 148 3.57 17.79 12.14
C TYR A 148 4.37 18.83 11.35
N ILE A 149 4.33 18.73 10.03
CA ILE A 149 4.81 19.78 9.13
C ILE A 149 3.77 20.90 9.14
N GLU A 150 2.49 20.52 9.03
CA GLU A 150 1.32 21.37 9.24
C GLU A 150 0.24 20.58 9.99
N LYS A 151 -0.86 21.23 10.37
CA LYS A 151 -1.98 20.60 11.09
C LYS A 151 -2.54 19.35 10.39
N ASN A 152 -2.59 19.35 9.06
CA ASN A 152 -3.07 18.24 8.23
C ASN A 152 -1.93 17.52 7.49
N TRP A 153 -0.66 17.81 7.76
CA TRP A 153 0.47 17.21 7.08
C TRP A 153 1.47 16.66 8.09
N ILE A 154 1.57 15.34 8.13
CA ILE A 154 2.42 14.63 9.08
C ILE A 154 3.63 14.00 8.42
N LYS A 155 4.67 13.81 9.22
CA LYS A 155 5.83 12.98 8.95
C LYS A 155 5.88 11.83 9.94
N ILE A 156 6.06 10.61 9.44
CA ILE A 156 6.22 9.41 10.26
C ILE A 156 7.72 9.16 10.42
N ASN A 157 8.21 9.18 11.67
CA ASN A 157 9.63 8.99 11.94
C ASN A 157 9.92 7.49 12.11
N LEU A 158 10.68 6.93 11.17
CA LEU A 158 11.26 5.59 11.29
C LEU A 158 12.54 5.68 12.13
N ASP A 159 12.70 4.75 13.08
CA ASP A 159 13.81 4.72 14.01
C ASP A 159 14.99 3.92 13.43
N LYS A 160 14.68 2.94 12.57
CA LYS A 160 15.64 2.02 11.97
C LYS A 160 15.41 1.89 10.46
N LYS A 161 16.34 1.24 9.78
CA LYS A 161 16.13 0.74 8.41
C LYS A 161 15.15 -0.42 8.41
N PHE A 162 14.36 -0.58 7.36
CA PHE A 162 13.67 -1.84 7.13
C PHE A 162 14.70 -2.95 6.85
N THR A 163 14.60 -4.07 7.57
CA THR A 163 15.49 -5.23 7.46
C THR A 163 14.82 -6.41 6.76
N THR A 164 13.50 -6.38 6.61
CA THR A 164 12.71 -7.35 5.85
C THR A 164 12.60 -6.94 4.38
N ARG A 165 12.23 -7.90 3.53
CA ARG A 165 11.90 -7.65 2.11
C ARG A 165 10.84 -6.56 1.94
N THR A 166 9.81 -6.57 2.78
CA THR A 166 8.75 -5.56 2.76
C THR A 166 8.80 -4.67 3.99
N GLY A 167 8.84 -3.35 3.77
CA GLY A 167 8.56 -2.36 4.81
C GLY A 167 7.07 -2.05 4.82
N ARG A 168 6.43 -1.95 5.99
CA ARG A 168 5.00 -1.68 6.12
C ARG A 168 4.75 -0.59 7.14
N ILE A 169 3.72 0.20 6.86
CA ILE A 169 3.23 1.25 7.75
C ILE A 169 1.73 1.14 7.81
N ASN A 170 1.17 1.15 9.03
CA ASN A 170 -0.26 1.20 9.26
C ASN A 170 -0.58 2.37 10.18
N CYS A 171 -1.43 3.28 9.72
CA CYS A 171 -1.97 4.39 10.48
C CYS A 171 -3.46 4.20 10.71
N SER A 172 -3.92 4.56 11.91
CA SER A 172 -5.31 4.47 12.31
C SER A 172 -5.74 5.71 13.08
N LEU A 173 -7.01 6.07 12.95
CA LEU A 173 -7.63 7.16 13.67
C LEU A 173 -9.04 6.75 14.08
N LEU A 174 -9.37 6.86 15.36
CA LEU A 174 -10.72 6.61 15.86
C LEU A 174 -11.61 7.80 15.49
N ASP A 175 -12.65 7.55 14.71
CA ASP A 175 -13.61 8.57 14.31
C ASP A 175 -14.69 8.77 15.40
N LYS A 176 -15.50 9.83 15.27
CA LYS A 176 -16.48 10.25 16.28
C LYS A 176 -17.56 9.21 16.58
N ASP A 177 -17.84 8.32 15.65
CA ASP A 177 -18.80 7.22 15.78
C ASP A 177 -18.15 5.90 16.22
N ASN A 178 -16.98 5.98 16.85
CA ASN A 178 -16.20 4.84 17.35
C ASN A 178 -15.76 3.83 16.27
N GLN A 179 -15.78 4.23 15.00
CA GLN A 179 -15.22 3.43 13.91
C GLN A 179 -13.78 3.83 13.60
N TRP A 180 -12.94 2.85 13.28
CA TRP A 180 -11.54 3.09 12.95
C TRP A 180 -11.38 3.46 11.48
N ARG A 181 -10.81 4.63 11.20
CA ARG A 181 -10.22 4.92 9.89
C ARG A 181 -8.88 4.22 9.78
N TRP A 182 -8.64 3.52 8.68
CA TRP A 182 -7.44 2.71 8.50
C TRP A 182 -6.72 3.04 7.20
N LEU A 183 -5.40 3.22 7.28
CA LEU A 183 -4.53 3.51 6.16
C LEU A 183 -3.27 2.65 6.28
N GLY A 184 -2.91 1.95 5.22
CA GLY A 184 -1.70 1.14 5.18
C GLY A 184 -0.90 1.41 3.93
N PHE A 185 0.41 1.22 4.03
CA PHE A 185 1.33 1.26 2.90
C PHE A 185 2.32 0.11 2.99
N GLN A 186 2.73 -0.39 1.83
CA GLN A 186 3.75 -1.42 1.71
C GLN A 186 4.84 -0.91 0.76
N PHE A 187 6.08 -1.08 1.19
CA PHE A 187 7.30 -0.84 0.45
C PHE A 187 7.98 -2.18 0.16
N VAL A 188 8.67 -2.26 -0.97
CA VAL A 188 9.65 -3.30 -1.31
C VAL A 188 11.03 -2.70 -1.09
N ILE A 189 11.88 -3.40 -0.35
CA ILE A 189 13.22 -2.92 -0.01
C ILE A 189 14.24 -3.64 -0.89
N ASP A 190 15.03 -2.90 -1.65
CA ASP A 190 16.04 -3.46 -2.53
C ASP A 190 17.14 -4.18 -1.74
N GLY A 191 17.42 -5.42 -2.15
CA GLY A 191 18.47 -6.25 -1.57
C GLY A 191 18.16 -6.91 -0.22
N ASN A 192 16.90 -6.90 0.22
CA ASN A 192 16.40 -7.71 1.35
C ASN A 192 15.49 -8.86 0.89
#